data_AF-A0A2Z6TA01-F1
#
_entry.id   AF-A0A2Z6TA01-F1
#
_cell.length_a   1.000
_cell.length_b   1.000
_cell.length_c   1.000
_cell.angle_alpha   90.00
_cell.angle_beta   90.00
_cell.angle_gamma   90.00
#
_symmetry.space_group_name_H-M   'P 1'
#
loop_
_entity.id
_entity.type
_entity.pdbx_description
1 polymer ?
#
loop_
_entity_poly.entity_id
_entity_poly.type
_entity_poly.pdbx_seq_one_letter_code
_entity_poly.pdbx_strand_id
1 'polypeptide(L)' 'MEGFFGILKREMFYGFEKTFKNLDELEKAIKEYIYYYNNKRIKSTIKNHTPIQYRNMVLNQLA' A
#
# COMPACT_ATOMS: atom_id res chain seq x y z
N MET A 1 -10.76 4.18 11.91
CA MET A 1 -10.09 4.14 10.59
C MET A 1 -8.94 3.15 10.73
N GLU A 2 -8.92 2.07 9.95
CA GLU A 2 -7.79 1.12 10.00
C GLU A 2 -6.51 1.75 9.46
N GLY A 3 -5.40 1.50 10.15
CA GLY A 3 -4.07 1.90 9.68
C GLY A 3 -3.59 1.05 8.50
N PHE A 4 -2.50 1.48 7.86
CA PHE A 4 -1.88 0.80 6.71
C PHE A 4 -1.66 -0.70 6.96
N PHE A 5 -1.12 -1.07 8.12
CA PHE A 5 -0.83 -2.47 8.44
C PHE A 5 -2.09 -3.34 8.59
N GLY A 6 -3.21 -2.76 9.04
CA GLY A 6 -4.49 -3.49 9.07
C GLY A 6 -4.98 -3.79 7.66
N ILE A 7 -4.89 -2.80 6.76
CA ILE A 7 -5.25 -2.95 5.36
C ILE A 7 -4.35 -3.96 4.65
N LEU A 8 -3.03 -3.87 4.83
CA LEU A 8 -2.07 -4.81 4.26
C LEU A 8 -2.38 -6.24 4.68
N LYS A 9 -2.57 -6.48 5.98
CA LYS A 9 -2.88 -7.83 6.47
C LYS A 9 -4.17 -8.35 5.87
N ARG A 10 -5.23 -7.54 5.83
CA ARG A 10 -6.53 -7.95 5.28
C ARG A 10 -6.49 -8.22 3.77
N GLU A 11 -5.87 -7.36 3.00
CA GLU A 11 -5.93 -7.43 1.53
C GLU A 11 -4.89 -8.40 0.93
N MET A 12 -3.79 -8.67 1.62
CA MET A 12 -2.66 -9.41 1.05
C MET A 12 -2.28 -10.67 1.84
N PHE A 13 -2.44 -10.68 3.17
CA PHE A 13 -1.88 -11.75 4.00
C PHE A 13 -2.94 -12.74 4.48
N TYR A 14 -4.04 -12.26 5.06
CA TYR A 14 -5.07 -13.12 5.65
C TYR A 14 -5.76 -13.95 4.57
N GLY A 15 -5.76 -15.28 4.76
CA GLY A 15 -6.27 -16.25 3.78
C GLY A 15 -5.25 -16.71 2.76
N PHE A 16 -4.06 -16.10 2.73
CA PHE A 16 -2.97 -16.41 1.81
C PHE A 16 -1.72 -16.91 2.54
N GLU A 17 -1.78 -17.15 3.85
CA GLU A 17 -0.59 -17.48 4.66
C GLU A 17 0.16 -18.72 4.14
N LYS A 18 -0.58 -19.68 3.56
CA LYS A 18 -0.03 -20.91 2.99
C LYS A 18 0.50 -20.78 1.56
N THR A 19 0.31 -19.64 0.89
CA THR A 19 0.81 -19.43 -0.48
C THR A 19 2.29 -19.09 -0.52
N PHE A 20 2.82 -18.56 0.58
CA PHE A 20 4.24 -18.23 0.74
C PHE A 20 5.01 -19.46 1.23
N LYS A 21 5.98 -19.92 0.44
CA LYS A 21 6.78 -21.10 0.77
C LYS A 21 7.89 -20.80 1.77
N ASN A 22 8.32 -19.55 1.83
CA ASN A 22 9.39 -19.07 2.71
C ASN A 22 9.24 -17.57 2.99
N LEU A 23 10.09 -17.05 3.87
CA LEU A 23 10.07 -15.64 4.26
C LEU A 23 10.46 -14.70 3.12
N ASP A 24 11.32 -15.12 2.18
CA ASP A 24 11.74 -14.29 1.05
C ASP A 24 10.57 -14.01 0.09
N GLU A 25 9.73 -15.02 -0.18
CA GLU A 25 8.50 -14.86 -0.97
C GLU A 25 7.51 -13.92 -0.28
N LEU A 26 7.34 -14.06 1.04
CA LEU A 26 6.49 -13.16 1.83
C LEU A 26 7.03 -11.72 1.79
N GLU A 27 8.33 -11.53 1.98
CA GLU A 27 8.98 -10.21 1.93
C GLU A 27 8.80 -9.56 0.55
N LYS A 28 9.01 -10.33 -0.52
CA LYS A 28 8.79 -9.85 -1.89
C LYS A 28 7.36 -9.39 -2.10
N ALA A 29 6.38 -10.19 -1.68
CA ALA A 29 4.98 -9.84 -1.82
C ALA A 29 4.60 -8.60 -0.99
N ILE A 30 5.20 -8.41 0.20
CA ILE A 30 5.03 -7.20 1.02
C ILE A 30 5.59 -5.97 0.29
N LYS A 31 6.79 -6.06 -0.28
CA LYS A 31 7.41 -4.98 -1.06
C LYS A 31 6.56 -4.59 -2.27
N GLU A 32 6.06 -5.58 -3.00
CA GLU A 32 5.18 -5.37 -4.15
C GLU A 32 3.86 -4.70 -3.75
N TYR A 33 3.24 -5.15 -2.65
CA TYR A 33 2.01 -4.55 -2.14
C TYR A 33 2.23 -3.10 -1.67
N ILE A 34 3.33 -2.80 -0.97
CA ILE A 34 3.70 -1.43 -0.59
C ILE A 34 3.84 -0.53 -1.83
N TYR A 35 4.53 -1.04 -2.86
CA TYR A 35 4.69 -0.30 -4.12
C TYR A 35 3.34 -0.01 -4.78
N TYR A 36 2.48 -1.02 -4.89
CA TYR A 36 1.12 -0.87 -5.39
C TYR A 36 0.33 0.16 -4.57
N TYR A 37 0.33 0.04 -3.25
CA TYR A 37 -0.40 0.92 -2.36
C TYR A 37 0.00 2.38 -2.54
N ASN A 38 1.29 2.66 -2.62
CA ASN A 38 1.79 4.04 -2.70
C ASN A 38 1.71 4.66 -4.10
N ASN A 39 1.92 3.86 -5.16
CA ASN A 39 2.14 4.37 -6.51
C ASN A 39 1.02 4.05 -7.49
N LYS A 40 0.14 3.09 -7.18
CA LYS A 40 -0.91 2.63 -8.11
C LYS A 40 -2.31 2.73 -7.54
N ARG A 41 -2.47 2.58 -6.21
CA ARG A 41 -3.80 2.64 -5.58
C ARG A 41 -4.36 4.05 -5.64
N ILE A 42 -5.44 4.23 -6.39
CA ILE A 42 -6.21 5.47 -6.42
C ILE A 42 -7.13 5.51 -5.19
N LYS A 43 -7.14 6.62 -4.47
CA LYS A 43 -8.07 6.86 -3.37
C LYS A 43 -8.98 8.04 -3.68
N SER A 44 -10.29 7.80 -3.67
CA SER A 44 -11.31 8.83 -3.84
C SER A 44 -11.22 9.93 -2.78
N THR A 45 -10.83 9.56 -1.55
CA THR A 45 -10.65 10.49 -0.43
C THR A 45 -9.53 11.51 -0.61
N ILE A 46 -8.60 11.30 -1.55
CA ILE A 46 -7.50 12.21 -1.88
C ILE A 46 -7.60 12.71 -3.32
N LYS A 47 -8.81 13.11 -3.73
CA LYS A 47 -9.10 13.66 -5.05
C LYS A 47 -8.68 12.73 -6.21
N ASN A 48 -8.87 11.42 -6.05
CA ASN A 48 -8.50 10.41 -7.04
C ASN A 48 -6.99 10.36 -7.37
N HIS A 49 -6.14 10.75 -6.43
CA HIS A 49 -4.68 10.57 -6.55
C HIS A 49 -4.23 9.28 -5.89
N THR A 50 -3.02 8.85 -6.23
CA THR A 50 -2.26 7.89 -5.44
C THR A 50 -1.71 8.55 -4.18
N PRO A 51 -1.42 7.79 -3.10
CA PRO A 51 -0.84 8.36 -1.89
C PRO A 51 0.41 9.21 -2.14
N ILE A 52 1.31 8.77 -3.03
CA ILE A 52 2.54 9.53 -3.33
C ILE A 52 2.25 10.82 -4.09
N GLN A 53 1.32 10.79 -5.06
CA GLN A 53 0.92 11.97 -5.80
C GLN A 53 0.29 13.02 -4.88
N TYR A 54 -0.60 12.59 -3.98
CA TYR A 54 -1.21 13.49 -3.01
C TYR A 54 -0.16 14.09 -2.06
N ARG A 55 0.78 13.27 -1.57
CA ARG A 55 1.88 13.75 -0.73
C ARG A 55 2.70 14.83 -1.45
N ASN A 56 3.09 14.58 -2.70
CA ASN A 56 3.88 15.55 -3.48
C ASN A 56 3.08 16.83 -3.78
N MET A 57 1.79 16.71 -4.07
CA MET A 57 0.91 17.88 -4.27
C MET A 57 0.87 18.76 -3.01
N VAL A 58 0.72 18.17 -1.83
CA VAL A 58 0.69 18.91 -0.56
C VAL A 58 2.06 19.52 -0.25
N LEU A 59 3.15 18.77 -0.43
CA LEU A 59 4.51 19.28 -0.19
C LEU A 59 4.86 20.48 -1.09
N ASN A 60 4.49 20.42 -2.37
CA ASN A 60 4.73 21.52 -3.32
C ASN A 60 3.84 22.75 -3.09
N GLN A 61 2.74 22.62 -2.35
CA GLN A 61 1.90 23.75 -1.95
C GLN A 61 2.41 24.47 -0.69
N LEU A 62 3.29 23.80 0.07
CA LEU A 62 3.87 24.32 1.31
C LEU A 62 5.26 24.95 1.10
N ALA A 63 5.83 24.81 -0.10
CA ALA A 63 7.08 25.41 -0.54
C ALA A 63 6.82 26.73 -1.26
#